data_AF-A0A1M5HYX7-F1
#
_entry.id   AF-A0A1M5HYX7-F1
#
_cell.length_a   1.000
_cell.length_b   1.000
_cell.length_c   1.000
_cell.angle_alpha   90.00
_cell.angle_beta   90.00
_cell.angle_gamma   90.00
#
_symmetry.space_group_name_H-M   'P 1'
#
loop_
_entity.id
_entity.type
_entity.pdbx_description
1 polymer ?
#
loop_
_entity_poly.entity_id
_entity_poly.type
_entity_poly.pdbx_seq_one_letter_code
_entity_poly.pdbx_strand_id
1 'polypeptide(L)'
;MIKILSSKRLFYLSLIILGYFGFLYLNAKVLKWNSLFLQFIVELFTILLLVGQVGLLVIAAIHWKKDKFSIKTYAFWALLILLLNSFWTIGLWVMSRI
;
A
#
# COMPACT_ATOMS: atom_id res chain seq x y z
N MET A 1 11.55 12.50 -19.48
CA MET A 1 10.10 12.81 -19.32
C MET A 1 9.44 11.61 -18.65
N ILE A 2 9.44 11.56 -17.31
CA ILE A 2 8.77 10.50 -16.55
C ILE A 2 7.28 10.69 -16.84
N LYS A 3 6.64 9.74 -17.56
CA LYS A 3 5.19 9.72 -17.76
C LYS A 3 4.55 9.53 -16.38
N ILE A 4 4.34 10.66 -15.73
CA ILE A 4 3.78 10.77 -14.40
C ILE A 4 2.38 10.12 -14.45
N LEU A 5 2.24 9.07 -13.65
CA LEU A 5 1.05 8.22 -13.53
C LEU A 5 -0.18 9.08 -13.23
N SER A 6 -1.26 8.93 -14.01
CA SER A 6 -2.51 9.69 -13.82
C SER A 6 -3.08 9.49 -12.40
N SER A 7 -3.65 10.55 -11.80
CA SER A 7 -4.24 10.53 -10.45
C SER A 7 -5.29 9.42 -10.27
N LYS A 8 -6.05 9.08 -11.31
CA LYS A 8 -7.00 7.96 -11.29
C LYS A 8 -6.30 6.61 -11.14
N ARG A 9 -5.20 6.41 -11.88
CA ARG A 9 -4.40 5.18 -11.80
C ARG A 9 -3.73 5.02 -10.44
N LEU A 10 -3.23 6.13 -9.87
CA LEU A 10 -2.70 6.16 -8.49
C LEU A 10 -3.74 5.67 -7.47
N PHE A 11 -4.98 6.13 -7.60
CA PHE A 11 -6.08 5.70 -6.73
C PHE A 11 -6.38 4.21 -6.85
N TYR A 12 -6.52 3.67 -8.07
CA TYR A 12 -6.72 2.23 -8.26
C TYR A 12 -5.55 1.39 -7.74
N LEU A 13 -4.31 1.83 -7.97
CA LEU A 13 -3.12 1.17 -7.41
C LEU A 13 -3.16 1.15 -5.88
N SER A 14 -3.55 2.25 -5.23
CA SER A 14 -3.69 2.28 -3.77
C SER A 14 -4.74 1.31 -3.24
N LEU A 15 -5.86 1.14 -3.96
CA LEU A 15 -6.90 0.16 -3.61
C LEU A 15 -6.43 -1.28 -3.78
N ILE A 16 -5.70 -1.58 -4.85
CA ILE A 16 -5.14 -2.92 -5.08
C ILE A 16 -4.16 -3.28 -3.96
N ILE A 17 -3.29 -2.33 -3.57
CA ILE A 17 -2.33 -2.52 -2.49
C ILE A 17 -3.06 -2.79 -1.17
N LEU A 18 -4.07 -1.97 -0.82
CA LEU A 18 -4.89 -2.18 0.37
C LEU A 18 -5.55 -3.56 0.36
N GLY A 19 -6.14 -3.97 -0.77
CA GLY A 19 -6.75 -5.29 -0.94
C GLY A 19 -5.76 -6.43 -0.74
N TYR A 20 -4.55 -6.31 -1.29
CA TYR A 20 -3.49 -7.31 -1.14
C TYR A 20 -3.06 -7.47 0.33
N PHE A 21 -2.79 -6.37 1.03
CA PHE A 21 -2.41 -6.43 2.45
C PHE A 21 -3.56 -6.92 3.33
N GLY A 22 -4.80 -6.55 3.02
CA GLY A 22 -6.00 -7.08 3.69
C GLY A 22 -6.15 -8.59 3.50
N PHE A 23 -5.92 -9.09 2.28
CA PHE A 23 -5.93 -10.52 1.99
C PHE A 23 -4.82 -11.28 2.73
N LEU A 24 -3.60 -10.72 2.77
CA LEU A 24 -2.50 -11.29 3.54
C LEU A 24 -2.82 -11.38 5.04
N TYR A 25 -3.42 -10.33 5.59
CA TYR A 25 -3.85 -10.32 6.99
C TYR A 25 -4.90 -11.40 7.28
N LEU A 26 -5.93 -11.50 6.42
CA LEU A 26 -6.95 -12.56 6.49
C LEU A 26 -6.31 -13.95 6.40
N ASN A 27 -5.34 -14.13 5.50
CA ASN A 27 -4.64 -15.40 5.37
C ASN A 27 -3.84 -15.74 6.64
N ALA A 28 -3.15 -14.77 7.24
CA ALA A 28 -2.36 -14.97 8.44
C ALA A 28 -3.21 -15.27 9.70
N LYS A 29 -4.38 -14.62 9.83
CA LYS A 29 -5.22 -14.74 11.04
C LYS A 29 -6.34 -15.78 10.93
N VAL A 30 -6.91 -15.98 9.75
CA VAL A 30 -8.12 -16.81 9.56
C VAL A 30 -7.81 -18.08 8.79
N LEU A 31 -7.21 -17.98 7.60
CA LEU A 31 -7.10 -19.13 6.69
C LEU A 31 -5.92 -20.05 7.01
N LYS A 32 -4.81 -19.50 7.55
CA LYS A 32 -3.57 -20.22 7.91
C LYS A 32 -3.09 -21.17 6.80
N TRP A 33 -3.10 -20.75 5.55
CA TRP A 33 -2.59 -21.57 4.44
C TRP A 33 -1.07 -21.73 4.58
N ASN A 34 -0.65 -22.85 5.18
CA ASN A 34 0.70 -23.05 5.70
C ASN A 34 1.58 -23.85 4.72
N SER A 35 1.77 -23.31 3.53
CA SER A 35 2.71 -23.83 2.53
C SER A 35 4.00 -23.01 2.60
N LEU A 36 5.14 -23.67 2.88
CA LEU A 36 6.48 -23.03 2.91
C LEU A 36 6.77 -22.25 1.62
N PHE A 37 6.33 -22.79 0.48
CA PHE A 37 6.51 -22.15 -0.83
C PHE A 37 5.62 -20.91 -1.00
N LEU A 38 4.39 -20.98 -0.49
CA LEU A 38 3.46 -19.85 -0.49
C LEU A 38 3.97 -18.73 0.41
N GLN A 39 4.53 -19.08 1.58
CA GLN A 39 5.09 -18.11 2.53
C GLN A 39 6.28 -17.34 1.96
N PHE A 40 7.19 -18.03 1.27
CA PHE A 40 8.34 -17.38 0.62
C PHE A 40 7.92 -16.40 -0.49
N ILE A 41 6.98 -16.81 -1.36
CA ILE A 41 6.45 -15.93 -2.42
C ILE A 41 5.74 -14.73 -1.81
N VAL A 42 4.96 -14.96 -0.75
CA VAL A 42 4.25 -13.92 -0.01
C VAL A 42 5.23 -12.91 0.58
N GLU A 43 6.28 -13.34 1.27
CA GLU A 43 7.27 -12.44 1.85
C GLU A 43 7.98 -11.61 0.78
N LEU A 44 8.40 -12.23 -0.32
CA LEU A 44 9.08 -11.54 -1.42
C LEU A 44 8.20 -10.44 -2.03
N PHE A 45 6.94 -10.75 -2.32
CA PHE A 45 5.98 -9.77 -2.83
C PHE A 45 5.64 -8.68 -1.81
N THR A 46 5.54 -9.05 -0.53
CA THR A 46 5.25 -8.10 0.55
C THR A 46 6.34 -7.04 0.68
N ILE A 47 7.62 -7.45 0.64
CA ILE A 47 8.75 -6.52 0.68
C ILE A 47 8.74 -5.60 -0.55
N LEU A 48 8.54 -6.18 -1.74
CA LEU A 48 8.48 -5.41 -2.98
C LEU A 48 7.36 -4.36 -2.96
N LEU A 49 6.18 -4.76 -2.45
CA LEU A 49 5.01 -3.89 -2.32
C LEU A 49 5.19 -2.83 -1.24
N LEU A 50 5.87 -3.13 -0.13
CA LEU A 50 6.23 -2.12 0.88
C LEU A 50 7.10 -1.02 0.29
N VAL A 51 8.15 -1.40 -0.46
CA VAL A 51 9.03 -0.42 -1.14
C VAL A 51 8.24 0.38 -2.18
N GLY A 52 7.41 -0.31 -2.98
CA GLY A 52 6.53 0.33 -3.95
C GLY A 52 5.51 1.29 -3.32
N GLN A 53 4.95 0.95 -2.16
CA GLN A 53 4.00 1.75 -1.40
C GLN A 53 4.63 3.05 -0.91
N VAL A 54 5.88 3.01 -0.42
CA VAL A 54 6.63 4.23 -0.05
C VAL A 54 6.86 5.11 -1.27
N GLY A 55 7.26 4.53 -2.41
CA GLY A 55 7.42 5.27 -3.67
C GLY A 55 6.11 5.93 -4.13
N LEU A 56 5.00 5.21 -4.07
CA LEU A 56 3.66 5.71 -4.41
C LEU A 56 3.20 6.82 -3.44
N LEU A 57 3.55 6.73 -2.15
CA LEU A 57 3.29 7.79 -1.17
C LEU A 57 3.98 9.10 -1.55
N VAL A 58 5.26 9.02 -1.92
CA VAL A 58 6.03 10.20 -2.37
C VAL A 58 5.41 10.77 -3.65
N ILE A 59 5.06 9.92 -4.62
CA ILE A 59 4.43 10.36 -5.87
C ILE A 59 3.07 11.01 -5.61
N ALA A 60 2.26 10.44 -4.71
CA ALA A 60 0.96 10.97 -4.33
C ALA A 60 1.11 12.32 -3.61
N ALA A 61 2.08 12.47 -2.73
CA ALA A 61 2.40 13.74 -2.06
C ALA A 61 2.83 14.83 -3.05
N ILE A 62 3.67 14.48 -4.04
CA ILE A 62 4.07 15.41 -5.11
C ILE A 62 2.86 15.85 -5.94
N HIS A 63 1.95 14.93 -6.29
CA HIS A 63 0.72 15.28 -7.01
C HIS A 63 -0.20 16.17 -6.19
N TRP A 64 -0.39 15.82 -4.92
CA TRP A 64 -1.26 16.58 -4.04
C TRP A 64 -0.72 18.01 -3.83
N LYS A 65 0.60 18.18 -3.73
CA LYS A 65 1.25 19.51 -3.71
C LYS A 65 1.01 20.28 -5.01
N LYS A 66 1.08 19.62 -6.18
CA LYS A 66 0.78 20.24 -7.49
C LYS A 66 -0.67 20.69 -7.61
N ASP A 67 -1.60 19.94 -7.03
CA ASP A 67 -3.04 20.27 -6.97
C ASP A 67 -3.39 21.27 -5.84
N LYS A 68 -2.42 22.08 -5.38
CA LYS A 68 -2.57 23.08 -4.30
C LYS A 68 -3.17 22.50 -3.02
N PHE A 69 -2.83 21.26 -2.68
CA PHE A 69 -3.36 20.56 -1.50
C PHE A 69 -4.89 20.37 -1.49
N SER A 70 -5.54 20.37 -2.67
CA SER A 70 -6.98 20.15 -2.75
C SER A 70 -7.38 18.77 -2.20
N ILE A 71 -8.34 18.75 -1.28
CA ILE A 71 -8.86 17.54 -0.60
C ILE A 71 -9.77 16.71 -1.52
N LYS A 72 -10.36 17.34 -2.55
CA LYS A 72 -11.30 16.69 -3.48
C LYS A 72 -10.62 15.92 -4.62
N THR A 73 -9.29 15.78 -4.61
CA THR A 73 -8.55 15.11 -5.68
C THR A 73 -8.28 13.65 -5.33
N TYR A 74 -8.29 12.80 -6.36
CA TYR A 74 -7.93 11.38 -6.25
C TYR A 74 -6.51 11.17 -5.67
N ALA A 75 -5.62 12.15 -5.84
CA ALA A 75 -4.28 12.12 -5.26
C ALA A 75 -4.31 12.19 -3.73
N PHE A 76 -5.17 13.04 -3.14
CA PHE A 76 -5.34 13.12 -1.69
C PHE A 76 -5.85 11.80 -1.11
N TRP A 77 -6.90 11.23 -1.71
CA TRP A 77 -7.46 9.96 -1.25
C TRP A 77 -6.48 8.79 -1.40
N ALA A 78 -5.73 8.73 -2.51
CA ALA A 78 -4.67 7.73 -2.69
C ALA A 78 -3.59 7.88 -1.61
N LEU A 79 -3.20 9.11 -1.29
CA LEU A 79 -2.23 9.41 -0.24
C LEU A 79 -2.75 8.96 1.13
N LEU A 80 -4.00 9.29 1.46
CA LEU A 80 -4.66 8.90 2.71
C LEU A 80 -4.74 7.37 2.86
N ILE A 81 -5.17 6.67 1.81
CA ILE A 81 -5.26 5.21 1.78
C ILE A 81 -3.88 4.59 1.99
N LEU A 82 -2.86 5.06 1.26
CA LEU A 82 -1.50 4.53 1.41
C LEU A 82 -0.90 4.85 2.79
N LEU A 83 -1.21 6.02 3.37
CA LEU A 83 -0.79 6.40 4.72
C LEU A 83 -1.40 5.47 5.78
N LEU A 84 -2.72 5.31 5.75
CA LEU A 84 -3.45 4.44 6.68
C LEU A 84 -2.98 3.00 6.54
N ASN A 85 -2.80 2.52 5.31
CA ASN A 85 -2.29 1.18 5.05
C ASN A 85 -0.87 1.03 5.62
N SER A 86 0.03 1.99 5.40
CA SER A 86 1.40 1.95 5.95
C SER A 86 1.41 1.90 7.48
N PHE A 87 0.57 2.72 8.13
CA PHE A 87 0.43 2.70 9.59
C PHE A 87 -0.09 1.35 10.09
N TRP A 88 -1.09 0.78 9.42
CA TRP A 88 -1.63 -0.51 9.74
C TRP A 88 -0.58 -1.63 9.61
N THR A 89 0.17 -1.66 8.50
CA THR A 89 1.21 -2.68 8.27
C THR A 89 2.34 -2.59 9.29
N ILE A 90 2.79 -1.38 9.63
CA ILE A 90 3.81 -1.16 10.67
C ILE A 90 3.27 -1.57 12.04
N GLY A 91 2.04 -1.17 12.38
CA GLY A 91 1.40 -1.56 13.63
C GLY A 91 1.30 -3.08 13.79
N LEU A 92 0.93 -3.78 12.71
CA LEU A 92 0.92 -5.24 12.66
C LEU A 92 2.30 -5.87 12.85
N TRP A 93 3.33 -5.29 12.24
CA TRP A 93 4.70 -5.77 12.36
C TRP A 93 5.28 -5.56 13.77
N VAL A 94 4.93 -4.46 14.43
CA VAL A 94 5.30 -4.21 15.83
C VAL A 94 4.58 -5.20 16.75
N MET A 95 3.28 -5.39 16.56
CA MET A 95 2.46 -6.27 17.40
C MET A 95 2.78 -7.76 17.22
N SER A 96 3.39 -8.17 16.10
CA SER A 96 3.86 -9.55 15.92
C SER A 96 5.21 -9.83 16.59
N ARG A 97 5.93 -8.81 17.06
CA ARG A 97 7.24 -8.93 17.74
C ARG A 97 7.18 -8.70 19.26
N ILE A 98 6.01 -8.35 19.80
CA ILE A 98 5.71 -8.27 21.24
C ILE A 98 5.06 -9.57 21.68
#